data_AF-A0A4Z1HZE6-F1
#
_entry.id   AF-A0A4Z1HZE6-F1
#
_cell.length_a   1.000
_cell.length_b   1.000
_cell.length_c   1.000
_cell.angle_alpha   90.00
_cell.angle_beta   90.00
_cell.angle_gamma   90.00
#
_symmetry.space_group_name_H-M   'P 1'
#
loop_
_entity.id
_entity.type
_entity.pdbx_description
1 polymer ?
#
loop_
_entity_poly.entity_id
_entity_poly.type
_entity_poly.pdbx_seq_one_letter_code
_entity_poly.pdbx_strand_id
1 'polypeptide(L)'
;MAGKVMILSLYRTAAYVESYKLRENRVPYYQALFQEGAKKHIRQWNQTSRSKIMLYPYYVALWGGFAGSMYMMSRMVLGHKTWFGKG
;
A
#
# COMPACT_ATOMS: atom_id res chain seq x y z
N MET A 1 2.79 -46.81 5.34
CA MET A 1 2.85 -45.40 5.81
C MET A 1 3.03 -44.39 4.66
N ALA A 2 4.00 -44.59 3.75
CA ALA A 2 4.31 -43.64 2.66
C ALA A 2 3.16 -43.31 1.70
N GLY A 3 2.34 -44.30 1.31
CA GLY A 3 1.23 -44.09 0.35
C GLY A 3 0.14 -43.14 0.85
N LYS A 4 -0.22 -43.18 2.14
CA LYS A 4 -1.20 -42.25 2.74
C LYS A 4 -0.68 -40.81 2.77
N VAL A 5 0.61 -40.62 3.05
CA VAL A 5 1.26 -39.29 3.09
C VAL A 5 1.31 -38.68 1.69
N MET A 6 1.63 -39.48 0.67
CA MET A 6 1.64 -39.03 -0.73
C MET A 6 0.23 -38.63 -1.21
N ILE A 7 -0.77 -39.44 -0.90
CA ILE A 7 -2.17 -39.17 -1.27
C ILE A 7 -2.68 -37.88 -0.59
N LEU A 8 -2.41 -37.69 0.71
CA LEU A 8 -2.76 -36.46 1.43
C LEU A 8 -2.03 -35.21 0.89
N SER A 9 -0.78 -35.37 0.45
CA SER A 9 -0.01 -34.30 -0.20
C SER A 9 -0.63 -33.87 -1.54
N LEU A 10 -1.09 -34.84 -2.34
CA LEU A 10 -1.77 -34.60 -3.62
C LEU A 10 -3.14 -33.94 -3.44
N TYR A 11 -3.92 -34.36 -2.44
CA TYR A 11 -5.18 -33.69 -2.13
C TYR A 11 -4.97 -32.25 -1.66
N ARG A 12 -3.91 -32.01 -0.89
CA ARG A 12 -3.54 -30.66 -0.45
C ARG A 12 -3.15 -29.76 -1.63
N THR A 13 -2.31 -30.23 -2.56
CA THR A 13 -1.93 -29.44 -3.75
C THR A 13 -3.09 -29.23 -4.71
N ALA A 14 -3.94 -30.23 -4.93
CA ALA A 14 -5.16 -30.10 -5.73
C ALA A 14 -6.11 -29.05 -5.15
N ALA A 15 -6.33 -29.06 -3.83
CA ALA A 15 -7.14 -28.05 -3.15
C ALA A 15 -6.54 -26.63 -3.27
N TYR A 16 -5.20 -26.48 -3.21
CA TYR A 16 -4.55 -25.18 -3.44
C TYR A 16 -4.76 -24.68 -4.87
N VAL A 17 -4.60 -25.53 -5.88
CA VAL A 17 -4.82 -25.17 -7.29
C VAL A 17 -6.30 -24.85 -7.55
N GLU A 18 -7.22 -25.59 -6.95
CA GLU A 18 -8.65 -25.31 -7.08
C GLU A 18 -9.01 -23.97 -6.40
N SER A 19 -8.44 -23.68 -5.23
CA SER A 19 -8.65 -22.42 -4.54
C SER A 19 -8.23 -21.18 -5.35
N TYR A 20 -7.21 -21.30 -6.20
CA TYR A 20 -6.80 -20.21 -7.13
C TYR A 20 -7.82 -20.05 -8.26
N LYS A 21 -8.41 -21.14 -8.76
CA LYS A 21 -9.43 -21.13 -9.83
C LYS A 21 -10.78 -20.60 -9.37
N LEU A 22 -11.12 -20.71 -8.08
CA LEU A 22 -12.40 -20.27 -7.51
C LEU A 22 -12.56 -18.75 -7.41
N ARG A 23 -11.50 -17.96 -7.69
CA ARG A 23 -11.56 -16.49 -7.71
C ARG A 23 -11.57 -16.00 -9.14
N GLU A 24 -12.48 -15.07 -9.43
CA GLU A 24 -12.51 -14.39 -10.73
C GLU A 24 -11.14 -13.74 -11.03
N ASN A 25 -10.59 -14.03 -12.22
CA ASN A 25 -9.34 -13.44 -12.65
C ASN A 25 -9.54 -11.98 -13.07
N ARG A 26 -9.10 -11.04 -12.22
CA ARG A 26 -9.16 -9.59 -12.49
C ARG A 26 -7.89 -9.02 -13.12
N VAL A 27 -6.91 -9.86 -13.50
CA VAL A 27 -5.66 -9.40 -14.11
C VAL A 27 -5.90 -8.60 -15.40
N PRO A 28 -6.72 -9.07 -16.37
CA PRO A 28 -6.97 -8.30 -17.59
C PRO A 28 -7.63 -6.95 -17.32
N TYR A 29 -8.53 -6.89 -16.34
CA TYR A 29 -9.18 -5.65 -15.91
C TYR A 29 -8.15 -4.62 -15.42
N TYR A 30 -7.26 -5.01 -14.52
CA TYR A 30 -6.24 -4.10 -14.01
C TYR A 30 -5.21 -3.74 -15.10
N GLN A 31 -4.81 -4.68 -15.95
CA GLN A 31 -3.93 -4.39 -17.09
C GLN A 31 -4.50 -3.30 -18.00
N ALA A 32 -5.78 -3.40 -18.37
CA ALA A 32 -6.45 -2.37 -19.17
C ALA A 32 -6.51 -1.02 -18.44
N LEU A 33 -6.89 -1.02 -17.15
CA LEU A 33 -6.96 0.18 -16.31
C LEU A 33 -5.61 0.93 -16.24
N PHE A 34 -4.52 0.22 -15.95
CA PHE A 34 -3.20 0.83 -15.81
C PHE A 34 -2.62 1.27 -17.17
N GLN A 35 -2.89 0.53 -18.25
CA GLN A 35 -2.49 0.90 -19.60
C GLN A 35 -3.26 2.15 -20.10
N GLU A 36 -4.56 2.26 -19.81
CA GLU A 36 -5.35 3.45 -20.11
C GLU A 36 -4.85 4.67 -19.33
N GLY A 37 -4.56 4.50 -18.03
CA GLY A 37 -3.97 5.56 -17.21
C GLY A 37 -2.60 6.02 -17.73
N ALA A 38 -1.78 5.09 -18.24
CA ALA A 38 -0.49 5.41 -18.84
C ALA A 38 -0.63 6.25 -20.13
N LYS A 39 -1.61 5.92 -20.99
CA LYS A 39 -1.94 6.73 -22.18
C LYS A 39 -2.36 8.16 -21.83
N LYS A 40 -3.01 8.34 -20.67
CA LYS A 40 -3.42 9.65 -20.14
C LYS A 40 -2.31 10.36 -19.32
N HIS A 41 -1.09 9.81 -19.31
CA HIS A 41 0.04 10.31 -18.52
C HIS A 41 -0.25 10.48 -17.01
N ILE A 42 -1.19 9.68 -16.47
CA ILE A 42 -1.48 9.68 -15.04
C ILE A 42 -0.43 8.81 -14.36
N ARG A 43 0.13 9.30 -13.24
CA ARG A 43 1.10 8.55 -12.44
C ARG A 43 0.48 7.25 -11.94
N GLN A 44 1.22 6.14 -12.03
CA GLN A 44 0.73 4.79 -11.71
C GLN A 44 0.04 4.70 -10.34
N TRP A 45 0.58 5.39 -9.34
CA TRP A 45 0.02 5.42 -7.99
C TRP A 45 -1.32 6.17 -7.86
N ASN A 46 -1.71 7.00 -8.83
CA ASN A 46 -2.94 7.81 -8.84
C ASN A 46 -3.99 7.36 -9.87
N GLN A 47 -3.84 6.17 -10.47
CA GLN A 47 -4.72 5.74 -11.57
C GLN A 47 -6.05 5.13 -11.09
N THR A 48 -6.16 4.71 -9.83
CA THR A 48 -7.36 4.05 -9.31
C THR A 48 -8.20 4.99 -8.43
N SER A 49 -9.51 4.72 -8.31
CA SER A 49 -10.38 5.48 -7.40
C SER A 49 -9.95 5.36 -5.93
N ARG A 50 -9.47 4.18 -5.53
CA ARG A 50 -8.95 3.91 -4.18
C ARG A 50 -7.62 4.61 -3.89
N SER A 51 -6.85 4.96 -4.92
CA SER A 51 -5.58 5.68 -4.76
C SER A 51 -5.76 6.95 -3.92
N LYS A 52 -6.78 7.77 -4.21
CA LYS A 52 -7.02 9.03 -3.48
C LYS A 52 -7.26 8.81 -1.99
N ILE A 53 -8.05 7.79 -1.65
CA ILE A 53 -8.39 7.43 -0.28
C ILE A 53 -7.14 7.01 0.51
N MET A 54 -6.18 6.36 -0.15
CA MET A 54 -4.92 5.97 0.49
C MET A 54 -3.89 7.12 0.53
N LEU A 55 -3.84 7.93 -0.50
CA LEU A 55 -2.80 8.96 -0.66
C LEU A 55 -3.06 10.21 0.18
N TYR A 56 -4.31 10.64 0.35
CA TYR A 56 -4.60 11.82 1.17
C TYR A 56 -4.17 11.68 2.64
N PRO A 57 -4.50 10.60 3.37
CA PRO A 57 -4.00 10.44 4.73
C PRO A 57 -2.47 10.30 4.76
N TYR A 58 -1.87 9.65 3.76
CA TYR A 58 -0.41 9.58 3.63
C TYR A 58 0.22 10.98 3.48
N TYR A 59 -0.33 11.85 2.63
CA TYR A 59 0.19 13.21 2.45
C TYR A 59 0.01 14.07 3.68
N VAL A 60 -1.10 13.94 4.41
CA VAL A 60 -1.32 14.64 5.68
C VAL A 60 -0.26 14.22 6.70
N ALA A 61 -0.01 12.92 6.84
CA ALA A 61 1.01 12.42 7.77
C ALA A 61 2.42 12.85 7.36
N LEU A 62 2.77 12.74 6.07
CA LEU A 62 4.09 13.09 5.55
C LEU A 62 4.37 14.58 5.73
N TRP A 63 3.50 15.44 5.22
CA TRP A 63 3.71 16.89 5.27
C TRP A 63 3.46 17.46 6.66
N GLY A 64 2.52 16.90 7.42
CA GLY A 64 2.31 17.26 8.82
C GLY A 64 3.52 16.93 9.69
N GLY A 65 4.09 15.72 9.53
CA GLY A 65 5.32 15.32 10.21
C GLY A 65 6.52 16.17 9.80
N PHE A 66 6.69 16.42 8.51
CA PHE A 66 7.76 17.29 8.00
C PHE A 66 7.65 18.72 8.57
N ALA A 67 6.47 19.34 8.49
CA ALA A 67 6.23 20.66 9.05
C ALA A 67 6.49 20.70 10.57
N GLY A 68 6.04 19.68 11.30
CA GLY A 68 6.31 19.53 12.73
C GLY A 68 7.81 19.42 13.05
N SER A 69 8.57 18.65 12.27
CA SER A 69 10.03 18.55 12.44
C SER A 69 10.75 19.86 12.16
N MET A 70 10.38 20.58 11.10
CA MET A 70 10.97 21.87 10.76
C MET A 70 10.64 22.92 11.83
N TYR A 71 9.39 22.92 12.32
CA TYR A 71 8.97 23.78 13.43
C TYR A 71 9.81 23.54 14.68
N MET A 72 9.94 22.29 15.13
CA MET A 72 10.73 21.97 16.33
C MET A 72 12.22 22.22 16.15
N MET A 73 12.76 22.01 14.95
CA MET A 73 14.14 22.35 14.62
C MET A 73 14.39 23.87 14.73
N SER A 74 13.52 24.69 14.12
CA SER A 74 13.60 26.15 14.23
C SER A 74 13.48 26.62 15.68
N ARG A 75 12.56 26.02 16.45
CA ARG A 75 12.40 26.30 17.89
C ARG A 75 13.64 25.92 18.69
N MET A 76 14.29 24.81 18.37
CA MET A 76 15.51 24.36 19.04
C MET A 76 16.69 25.30 18.80
N VAL A 77 16.82 25.84 17.58
CA VAL A 77 17.83 26.88 17.26
C VAL A 77 17.62 28.15 18.10
N LEU A 78 16.36 28.48 18.40
CA LEU A 78 16.00 29.62 19.25
C LEU A 78 16.02 29.30 20.76
N GLY A 79 16.45 28.10 21.15
CA GLY A 79 16.59 27.70 22.56
C GLY A 79 15.36 27.08 23.21
N HIS A 80 14.25 26.92 22.50
CA HIS A 80 13.04 26.26 23.01
C HIS A 80 13.13 24.73 22.86
N LYS A 81 12.78 23.97 23.90
CA LYS A 81 12.79 22.49 23.90
C LYS A 81 11.40 21.87 23.81
N THR A 82 10.35 22.66 24.01
CA THR A 82 8.95 22.23 24.01
C THR A 82 8.17 22.75 22.81
N TRP A 83 7.06 22.07 22.46
CA TRP A 83 6.19 22.45 21.35
C TRP A 83 5.54 23.82 21.56
N PHE A 84 5.14 24.11 22.79
CA PHE A 84 4.55 25.37 23.22
C PHE A 84 5.16 25.75 24.56
N GLY A 85 5.70 26.97 24.67
CA GLY A 85 6.37 27.45 25.88
C GLY A 85 7.83 27.86 25.66
N LYS A 86 8.44 28.43 26.71
CA LYS A 86 9.83 28.89 26.70
C LYS A 86 10.83 27.76 26.97
N GLY A 87 10.41 26.73 27.72
CA GLY A 87 11.23 25.61 28.17
C GLY A 87 11.83 24.81 27.03
#